data_AF-A0AAW4C8M5-F1
#
_entry.id   AF-A0AAW4C8M5-F1
#
_cell.length_a   1.000
_cell.length_b   1.000
_cell.length_c   1.000
_cell.angle_alpha   90.00
_cell.angle_beta   90.00
_cell.angle_gamma   90.00
#
_symmetry.space_group_name_H-M   'P 1'
#
loop_
_entity.id
_entity.type
_entity.pdbx_description
1 polymer ?
#
loop_
_entity_poly.entity_id
_entity_poly.type
_entity_poly.pdbx_seq_one_letter_code
_entity_poly.pdbx_strand_id
1 'polypeptide(L)' 'ENHNRLIRRWLPKGTKKTTPKEVAFIENWINNYPKKCLNYKSPREDFFMTNLNLKFGLLVRFV' A
#
# COMPACT_ATOMS: atom_id res chain seq x y z
N GLU A 1 8.76 10.09 -6.90
CA GLU A 1 9.78 9.34 -7.67
C GLU A 1 10.11 7.94 -7.12
N ASN A 2 10.25 7.74 -5.80
CA ASN A 2 10.64 6.45 -5.19
C ASN A 2 9.66 5.27 -5.40
N HIS A 3 8.36 5.51 -5.58
CA HIS A 3 7.36 4.44 -5.70
C HIS A 3 7.50 3.66 -7.01
N ASN A 4 7.82 4.36 -8.09
CA ASN A 4 8.05 3.76 -9.41
C ASN A 4 9.22 2.77 -9.42
N ARG A 5 10.18 2.90 -8.49
CA ARG A 5 11.27 1.93 -8.34
C ARG A 5 10.77 0.56 -7.90
N LEU A 6 9.72 0.49 -7.09
CA LEU A 6 9.14 -0.78 -6.63
C LEU A 6 8.39 -1.48 -7.76
N ILE A 7 7.60 -0.72 -8.52
CA ILE A 7 6.88 -1.24 -9.70
C ILE A 7 7.86 -1.73 -10.76
N ARG A 8 8.95 -1.00 -11.00
CA ARG A 8 9.98 -1.38 -11.98
C ARG A 8 10.75 -2.67 -11.69
N ARG A 9 10.65 -3.23 -10.47
CA ARG A 9 11.18 -4.57 -10.17
C ARG A 9 10.41 -5.67 -10.88
N TRP A 10 9.13 -5.41 -11.15
CA TRP A 10 8.20 -6.37 -11.75
C TRP A 10 7.84 -5.99 -13.18
N LEU A 11 7.71 -4.69 -13.47
CA LEU A 11 7.34 -4.15 -14.78
C LEU A 11 8.44 -3.20 -15.28
N PRO A 12 9.39 -3.70 -16.11
CA PRO A 12 10.40 -2.86 -16.75
C PRO A 12 9.78 -1.70 -17.53
N LYS A 13 10.57 -0.65 -17.79
CA LYS A 13 10.12 0.43 -18.66
C LYS A 13 9.82 -0.13 -20.05
N GLY A 14 8.69 0.28 -20.63
CA GLY A 14 8.29 -0.15 -21.96
C GLY A 14 7.49 -1.45 -21.99
N THR A 15 7.14 -2.04 -20.85
CA THR A 15 6.17 -3.14 -20.81
C THR A 15 4.81 -2.67 -21.32
N LYS A 16 4.37 -3.24 -22.46
CA LYS A 16 3.10 -2.87 -23.13
C LYS A 16 1.94 -3.81 -22.79
N LYS A 17 2.24 -5.01 -22.28
CA LYS A 17 1.26 -6.04 -21.96
C LYS A 17 1.47 -6.47 -20.52
N THR A 18 0.42 -6.35 -19.72
CA THR A 18 0.37 -6.83 -18.34
C THR A 18 -1.02 -7.41 -18.12
N THR A 19 -1.07 -8.58 -17.54
CA THR A 19 -2.35 -9.23 -17.23
C THR A 19 -2.93 -8.66 -15.92
N PRO A 20 -4.26 -8.62 -15.76
CA PRO A 20 -4.87 -8.19 -14.50
C PRO A 20 -4.37 -8.98 -13.27
N LYS A 21 -4.03 -10.27 -13.47
CA LYS A 21 -3.46 -11.12 -12.41
C LYS A 21 -2.08 -10.64 -11.95
N GLU A 22 -1.21 -10.25 -12.88
CA GLU A 22 0.10 -9.69 -12.55
C GLU A 22 -0.03 -8.33 -11.86
N VAL A 23 -0.97 -7.48 -12.31
CA VAL A 23 -1.26 -6.22 -11.64
C VAL A 23 -1.69 -6.46 -10.19
N ALA A 24 -2.65 -7.36 -9.96
CA ALA A 24 -3.14 -7.68 -8.63
C ALA A 24 -2.03 -8.26 -7.73
N PHE A 25 -1.14 -9.08 -8.28
CA PHE A 25 0.03 -9.59 -7.55
C PHE A 25 0.97 -8.46 -7.13
N ILE A 26 1.33 -7.57 -8.06
CA ILE A 26 2.22 -6.43 -7.79
C ILE A 26 1.59 -5.49 -6.76
N GLU A 27 0.30 -5.22 -6.89
CA GLU A 27 -0.45 -4.37 -5.98
C GLU A 27 -0.49 -4.95 -4.57
N ASN A 28 -0.80 -6.25 -4.44
CA ASN A 28 -0.74 -6.95 -3.16
C ASN A 28 0.67 -6.92 -2.56
N TRP A 29 1.72 -7.13 -3.37
CA TRP A 29 3.10 -7.07 -2.91
C TRP A 29 3.47 -5.68 -2.39
N ILE A 30 3.13 -4.61 -3.14
CA ILE A 30 3.40 -3.22 -2.74
C ILE A 30 2.65 -2.86 -1.45
N ASN A 31 1.41 -3.32 -1.30
CA ASN A 31 0.58 -3.03 -0.14
C ASN A 31 1.05 -3.74 1.14
N ASN A 32 1.75 -4.88 1.01
CA ASN A 32 2.35 -5.60 2.13
C ASN A 32 3.84 -5.26 2.34
N TYR A 33 4.44 -4.42 1.50
CA TYR A 33 5.87 -4.10 1.59
C TYR A 33 6.15 -3.12 2.74
N PRO A 34 7.01 -3.48 3.72
CA PRO A 34 7.42 -2.59 4.81
C PRO A 34 8.10 -1.33 4.30
N LYS A 35 7.61 -0.14 4.69
CA LYS A 35 8.22 1.13 4.30
C LYS A 35 8.86 1.82 5.49
N LYS A 36 10.12 2.22 5.35
CA LYS A 36 10.86 2.97 6.38
C LYS A 36 10.12 4.25 6.82
N CYS A 37 9.44 4.93 5.91
CA CYS A 37 8.65 6.13 6.21
C CYS A 37 7.41 5.85 7.06
N LEU A 38 6.95 4.61 7.14
CA LEU A 38 5.82 4.16 7.97
C LEU A 38 6.31 3.45 9.24
N ASN A 39 7.51 3.80 9.72
CA ASN A 39 8.18 3.08 10.81
C ASN A 39 8.24 1.57 10.57
N TYR A 40 8.57 1.19 9.32
CA TYR A 40 8.63 -0.21 8.86
C TYR A 40 7.30 -0.96 8.87
N LYS A 41 6.17 -0.27 9.02
CA LYS A 41 4.86 -0.85 8.72
C LYS A 41 4.62 -0.91 7.22
N SER A 42 3.79 -1.85 6.81
CA SER A 42 3.24 -1.89 5.46
C SER A 42 2.14 -0.84 5.29
N PRO A 43 1.93 -0.33 4.06
CA PRO A 43 0.79 0.54 3.76
C PRO A 43 -0.55 -0.03 4.22
N ARG A 44 -0.72 -1.36 4.09
CA ARG A 44 -1.93 -2.05 4.53
C ARG A 44 -2.14 -1.93 6.04
N GLU A 45 -1.12 -2.24 6.85
CA GLU A 45 -1.22 -2.13 8.31
C GLU A 45 -1.51 -0.70 8.75
N ASP A 46 -0.82 0.28 8.15
CA ASP A 46 -1.02 1.69 8.47
C ASP A 46 -2.44 2.17 8.11
N PHE A 47 -2.96 1.73 6.96
CA PHE A 47 -4.34 1.99 6.56
C PHE A 47 -5.36 1.37 7.53
N PHE A 48 -5.15 0.13 7.98
CA PHE A 48 -6.05 -0.48 8.96
C PHE A 48 -6.03 0.27 10.29
N MET A 49 -4.85 0.65 10.79
CA MET A 49 -4.72 1.37 12.05
C MET A 49 -5.34 2.77 11.99
N THR A 50 -5.18 3.49 10.88
CA THR A 50 -5.79 4.82 10.70
C THR A 50 -7.31 4.75 10.64
N ASN A 51 -7.90 3.79 9.92
CA ASN A 51 -9.35 3.59 9.91
C ASN A 51 -9.91 3.21 11.27
N LEU A 52 -9.19 2.38 12.02
CA LEU A 52 -9.58 2.00 13.38
C LEU A 52 -9.61 3.22 14.29
N ASN A 53 -8.55 4.02 14.26
CA ASN A 53 -8.45 5.27 15.02
C ASN A 53 -9.52 6.29 14.62
N LEU A 54 -9.85 6.38 13.33
CA LEU A 54 -10.93 7.25 12.85
C LEU A 54 -12.29 6.79 13.40
N LYS A 55 -12.58 5.49 13.35
CA LYS A 55 -13.84 4.91 13.84
C LYS A 55 -14.02 5.14 15.34
N PHE A 56 -12.99 4.91 16.14
CA PHE A 56 -13.05 5.13 17.59
C PHE A 56 -12.96 6.61 17.97
N GLY A 57 -12.18 7.42 17.24
CA GLY A 57 -12.11 8.86 17.46
C GLY A 57 -13.42 9.59 17.15
N LEU A 58 -14.15 9.15 16.12
CA LEU A 58 -15.53 9.59 15.87
C LEU A 58 -16.44 9.17 17.02
N LEU A 59 -16.36 7.91 17.47
CA LEU A 59 -17.20 7.40 18.57
C LEU A 59 -17.03 8.20 19.86
N VAL A 60 -15.79 8.58 20.23
CA VAL A 60 -15.51 9.39 21.45
C VAL A 60 -15.92 10.86 21.27
N ARG A 61 -16.04 11.38 20.05
CA ARG A 61 -16.50 12.75 19.79
C ARG A 61 -18.01 12.95 19.93
N PHE A 62 -18.78 11.88 19.96
CA PHE A 62 -20.25 11.90 20.04
C PHE A 62 -20.77 11.35 21.39
N VAL A 63 -19.90 11.11 22.37
CA VAL A 63 -20.24 10.80 23.78
C VAL A 63 -19.77 11.97 24.63
#